data_AF-A0A9W9D785-F1
#
_entry.id   AF-A0A9W9D785-F1
#
_cell.length_a   1.000
_cell.length_b   1.000
_cell.length_c   1.000
_cell.angle_alpha   90.00
_cell.angle_beta   90.00
_cell.angle_gamma   90.00
#
_symmetry.space_group_name_H-M   'P 1'
#
loop_
_entity.id
_entity.type
_entity.pdbx_description
1 polymer ?
#
loop_
_entity_poly.entity_id
_entity_poly.type
_entity_poly.pdbx_seq_one_letter_code
_entity_poly.pdbx_strand_id
1 'polypeptide(L)'
;MSKLSPALKQLINAAHARPGPVPAPPKIQSVFKKIEQEATDRQLGRPSWLAVSTAATMTMNSPESMEALFHSTAQGKPQEEGVQVAEFMREVALKCIGFNGIPRTINMLNAFRAALPQDIYEKLNTTPTRYPDASNVEQINQRGRGLWDKIYKPLNEKLEAKLGEAHPDLPVFIINNEYGGLFTDPQRSTGATVGRITTSLIAITCLRAQQGVGPQVLSHVFGLRKALGDGSWKDEPAAGSEEAIRWLASDEGCTWLLQKTDELVEALGGAQGSTFAPVKSKL
;
A
#
# COMPACT_ATOMS: atom_id res chain seq x y z
N MET A 1 10.26 -35.88 2.65
CA MET A 1 10.54 -34.59 1.97
C MET A 1 11.34 -34.87 0.72
N SER A 2 10.85 -34.48 -0.46
CA SER A 2 11.62 -34.58 -1.70
C SER A 2 12.78 -33.57 -1.66
N LYS A 3 14.01 -34.01 -1.96
CA LYS A 3 15.17 -33.10 -2.04
C LYS A 3 15.27 -32.57 -3.47
N LEU A 4 15.26 -31.25 -3.64
CA LEU A 4 15.53 -30.63 -4.94
C LEU A 4 16.99 -30.89 -5.34
N SER A 5 17.22 -31.18 -6.62
CA SER A 5 18.57 -31.32 -7.17
C SER A 5 19.33 -29.99 -7.08
N PRO A 6 20.67 -30.01 -6.96
CA PRO A 6 21.48 -28.79 -7.00
C PRO A 6 21.22 -27.94 -8.26
N ALA A 7 21.07 -28.58 -9.42
CA ALA A 7 20.78 -27.90 -10.68
C ALA A 7 19.45 -27.13 -10.63
N LEU A 8 18.39 -27.73 -10.07
CA LEU A 8 17.11 -27.05 -9.93
C LEU A 8 17.20 -25.86 -8.95
N LYS A 9 17.92 -26.01 -7.83
CA LYS A 9 18.16 -24.89 -6.91
C LYS A 9 18.94 -23.75 -7.57
N GLN A 10 19.94 -24.07 -8.39
CA GLN A 10 20.72 -23.08 -9.13
C GLN A 10 19.84 -22.36 -10.17
N LEU A 11 18.98 -23.07 -10.88
CA LEU A 11 18.08 -22.50 -11.86
C LEU A 11 17.06 -21.54 -11.22
N ILE A 12 16.46 -21.92 -10.08
CA ILE A 12 15.53 -21.05 -9.33
C ILE A 12 16.20 -19.74 -8.91
N ASN A 13 17.49 -19.79 -8.55
CA ASN A 13 18.26 -18.63 -8.09
C ASN A 13 19.11 -18.00 -9.21
N ALA A 14 18.83 -18.29 -10.47
CA ALA A 14 19.63 -17.78 -11.58
C ALA A 14 19.55 -16.24 -11.63
N ALA A 15 20.67 -15.57 -11.91
CA ALA A 15 20.76 -14.11 -11.85
C ALA A 15 19.75 -13.40 -12.79
N HIS A 16 19.42 -13.99 -13.93
CA HIS A 16 18.43 -13.43 -14.87
C HIS A 16 17.00 -13.47 -14.33
N ALA A 17 16.70 -14.36 -13.37
CA ALA A 17 15.42 -14.38 -12.66
C ALA A 17 15.30 -13.26 -11.63
N ARG A 18 16.35 -12.44 -11.46
CA ARG A 18 16.43 -11.32 -10.49
C ARG A 18 15.86 -11.74 -9.13
N PRO A 19 16.43 -12.75 -8.47
CA PRO A 19 15.79 -13.40 -7.33
C PRO A 19 15.74 -12.50 -6.07
N GLY A 20 16.48 -11.39 -6.07
CA GLY A 20 16.74 -10.58 -4.89
C GLY A 20 15.93 -9.27 -4.82
N PRO A 21 15.75 -8.74 -3.61
CA PRO A 21 15.21 -7.40 -3.39
C PRO A 21 16.12 -6.29 -3.91
N VAL A 22 15.57 -5.08 -4.00
CA VAL A 22 16.33 -3.85 -4.28
C VAL A 22 17.00 -3.36 -2.99
N PRO A 23 18.31 -3.10 -2.98
CA PRO A 23 19.00 -2.59 -1.78
C PRO A 23 18.55 -1.15 -1.47
N ALA A 24 18.76 -0.70 -0.23
CA ALA A 24 18.50 0.69 0.13
C ALA A 24 19.51 1.62 -0.53
N PRO A 25 19.05 2.64 -1.30
CA PRO A 25 19.96 3.61 -1.87
C PRO A 25 20.47 4.56 -0.76
N PRO A 26 21.72 5.06 -0.82
CA PRO A 26 22.34 5.82 0.28
C PRO A 26 21.57 7.05 0.78
N LYS A 27 20.70 7.64 -0.06
CA LYS A 27 19.95 8.85 0.24
C LYS A 27 18.45 8.62 0.51
N ILE A 28 18.01 7.37 0.65
CA ILE A 28 16.57 7.07 0.76
C ILE A 28 15.90 7.75 1.95
N GLN A 29 16.58 7.84 3.10
CA GLN A 29 16.06 8.53 4.27
C GLN A 29 15.79 10.02 4.01
N SER A 30 16.63 10.68 3.19
CA SER A 30 16.41 12.07 2.81
C SER A 30 15.16 12.24 1.94
N VAL A 31 14.87 11.26 1.07
CA VAL A 31 13.65 11.25 0.25
C VAL A 31 12.43 11.10 1.15
N PHE A 32 12.44 10.15 2.09
CA PHE A 32 11.34 9.99 3.05
C PHE A 32 11.11 11.25 3.89
N LYS A 33 12.17 11.85 4.44
CA LYS A 33 12.08 13.10 5.23
C LYS A 33 11.53 14.27 4.41
N LYS A 34 11.91 14.38 3.13
CA LYS A 34 11.36 15.40 2.23
C LYS A 34 9.85 15.22 2.04
N ILE A 35 9.38 13.99 1.81
CA ILE A 35 7.96 13.68 1.65
C ILE A 35 7.19 13.96 2.95
N GLU A 36 7.73 13.54 4.10
CA GLU A 36 7.18 13.85 5.42
C GLU A 36 7.06 15.36 5.64
N GLN A 37 8.12 16.12 5.37
CA GLN A 37 8.12 17.57 5.55
C GLN A 37 7.07 18.25 4.66
N GLU A 38 7.06 17.95 3.36
CA GLU A 38 6.09 18.55 2.43
C GLU A 38 4.64 18.20 2.80
N ALA A 39 4.39 16.97 3.24
CA ALA A 39 3.07 16.55 3.70
C ALA A 39 2.67 17.29 4.99
N THR A 40 3.60 17.41 5.94
CA THR A 40 3.36 18.08 7.23
C THR A 40 3.15 19.58 7.06
N ASP A 41 3.89 20.24 6.15
CA ASP A 41 3.69 21.65 5.80
C ASP A 41 2.28 21.90 5.23
N ARG A 42 1.70 20.88 4.58
CA ARG A 42 0.32 20.88 4.09
C ARG A 42 -0.69 20.35 5.12
N GLN A 43 -0.27 20.08 6.35
CA GLN A 43 -1.10 19.53 7.43
C GLN A 43 -1.70 18.14 7.15
N LEU A 44 -1.07 17.36 6.26
CA LEU A 44 -1.34 15.93 6.17
C LEU A 44 -0.73 15.22 7.38
N GLY A 45 -1.50 14.31 7.97
CA GLY A 45 -1.04 13.51 9.10
C GLY A 45 -0.09 12.40 8.69
N ARG A 46 0.58 11.81 9.69
CA ARG A 46 1.52 10.69 9.51
C ARG A 46 0.96 9.55 8.64
N PRO A 47 -0.29 9.07 8.82
CA PRO A 47 -0.85 8.02 7.99
C PRO A 47 -0.72 8.28 6.49
N SER A 48 -0.92 9.53 6.05
CA SER A 48 -0.91 9.89 4.63
C SER A 48 0.47 9.70 3.99
N TRP A 49 1.52 10.35 4.51
CA TRP A 49 2.84 10.27 3.90
C TRP A 49 3.56 8.93 4.19
N LEU A 50 3.30 8.32 5.35
CA LEU A 50 3.91 7.04 5.72
C LEU A 50 3.34 5.91 4.86
N ALA A 51 2.05 5.95 4.53
CA ALA A 51 1.45 4.96 3.63
C ALA A 51 1.98 5.07 2.21
N VAL A 52 2.15 6.28 1.67
CA VAL A 52 2.78 6.50 0.36
C VAL A 52 4.20 5.92 0.35
N SER A 53 5.02 6.30 1.32
CA SER A 53 6.41 5.83 1.41
C SER A 53 6.50 4.31 1.57
N THR A 54 5.62 3.74 2.40
CA THR A 54 5.54 2.28 2.61
C THR A 54 5.07 1.56 1.35
N ALA A 55 3.98 1.98 0.73
CA ALA A 55 3.40 1.34 -0.45
C ALA A 55 4.35 1.34 -1.65
N ALA A 56 5.07 2.45 -1.88
CA ALA A 56 6.10 2.53 -2.90
C ALA A 56 7.24 1.55 -2.61
N THR A 57 7.75 1.52 -1.37
CA THR A 57 8.84 0.64 -0.94
C THR A 57 8.47 -0.84 -1.05
N MET A 58 7.23 -1.19 -0.66
CA MET A 58 6.64 -2.52 -0.84
C MET A 58 6.58 -2.92 -2.31
N THR A 59 6.10 -2.03 -3.17
CA THR A 59 5.98 -2.28 -4.61
C THR A 59 7.35 -2.42 -5.26
N MET A 60 8.32 -1.62 -4.84
CA MET A 60 9.69 -1.68 -5.34
C MET A 60 10.49 -2.87 -4.78
N ASN A 61 9.94 -3.61 -3.80
CA ASN A 61 10.56 -4.78 -3.15
C ASN A 61 11.94 -4.43 -2.56
N SER A 62 11.98 -3.41 -1.69
CA SER A 62 13.21 -2.93 -1.02
C SER A 62 13.12 -3.01 0.51
N PRO A 63 13.45 -4.17 1.14
CA PRO A 63 13.36 -4.37 2.58
C PRO A 63 14.24 -3.42 3.40
N GLU A 64 15.47 -3.17 2.96
CA GLU A 64 16.40 -2.27 3.67
C GLU A 64 15.87 -0.82 3.69
N SER A 65 15.20 -0.40 2.62
CA SER A 65 14.54 0.91 2.58
C SER A 65 13.33 0.96 3.50
N MET A 66 12.61 -0.15 3.65
CA MET A 66 11.48 -0.28 4.57
C MET A 66 11.95 -0.18 6.03
N GLU A 67 13.07 -0.81 6.36
CA GLU A 67 13.75 -0.66 7.65
C GLU A 67 14.18 0.80 7.88
N ALA A 68 14.84 1.42 6.89
CA ALA A 68 15.28 2.80 6.99
C ALA A 68 14.11 3.78 7.21
N LEU A 69 12.95 3.55 6.58
CA LEU A 69 11.72 4.32 6.77
C LEU A 69 11.18 4.18 8.20
N PHE A 70 11.16 2.95 8.74
CA PHE A 70 10.74 2.72 10.12
C PHE A 70 11.65 3.47 11.10
N HIS A 71 12.97 3.31 10.97
CA HIS A 71 13.93 3.99 11.84
C HIS A 71 13.80 5.51 11.73
N SER A 72 13.69 6.08 10.52
CA SER A 72 13.56 7.53 10.38
C SER A 72 12.27 8.08 11.00
N THR A 73 11.21 7.26 11.05
CA THR A 73 9.90 7.67 11.60
C THR A 73 9.82 7.46 13.11
N ALA A 74 10.40 6.38 13.63
CA ALA A 74 10.30 5.99 15.04
C ALA A 74 11.50 6.46 15.91
N GLN A 75 12.60 6.91 15.31
CA GLN A 75 13.79 7.32 16.04
C GLN A 75 13.48 8.47 17.02
N GLY A 76 13.89 8.29 18.28
CA GLY A 76 13.69 9.26 19.35
C GLY A 76 12.25 9.36 19.85
N LYS A 77 11.34 8.50 19.37
CA LYS A 77 9.95 8.42 19.84
C LYS A 77 9.80 7.42 20.98
N PRO A 78 8.75 7.55 21.82
CA PRO A 78 8.40 6.52 22.79
C PRO A 78 8.20 5.17 22.11
N GLN A 79 8.55 4.09 22.80
CA GLN A 79 8.45 2.72 22.28
C GLN A 79 7.04 2.39 21.76
N GLU A 80 6.00 2.84 22.46
CA GLU A 80 4.61 2.64 22.04
C GLU A 80 4.33 3.25 20.66
N GLU A 81 4.87 4.44 20.38
CA GLU A 81 4.75 5.07 19.06
C GLU A 81 5.52 4.28 18.00
N GLY A 82 6.69 3.73 18.35
CA GLY A 82 7.42 2.80 17.49
C GLY A 82 6.58 1.56 17.13
N VAL A 83 5.89 0.96 18.09
CA VAL A 83 4.97 -0.18 17.85
C VAL A 83 3.83 0.24 16.92
N GLN A 84 3.23 1.41 17.14
CA GLN A 84 2.16 1.93 16.28
C GLN A 84 2.63 2.16 14.84
N VAL A 85 3.84 2.69 14.64
CA VAL A 85 4.45 2.88 13.31
C VAL A 85 4.67 1.52 12.63
N ALA A 86 5.22 0.53 13.34
CA ALA A 86 5.43 -0.80 12.79
C ALA A 86 4.10 -1.50 12.43
N GLU A 87 3.09 -1.44 13.29
CA GLU A 87 1.75 -1.98 13.02
C GLU A 87 1.10 -1.33 11.80
N PHE A 88 1.22 0.00 11.68
CA PHE A 88 0.69 0.74 10.54
C PHE A 88 1.39 0.33 9.24
N MET A 89 2.72 0.28 9.23
CA MET A 89 3.51 -0.16 8.09
C MET A 89 3.18 -1.61 7.68
N ARG A 90 2.95 -2.51 8.64
CA ARG A 90 2.49 -3.89 8.39
C ARG A 90 1.10 -3.94 7.75
N GLU A 91 0.17 -3.12 8.22
CA GLU A 91 -1.18 -3.05 7.66
C GLU A 91 -1.19 -2.46 6.24
N VAL A 92 -0.42 -1.39 5.99
CA VAL A 92 -0.21 -0.86 4.64
C VAL A 92 0.36 -1.93 3.72
N ALA A 93 1.40 -2.63 4.16
CA ALA A 93 2.03 -3.71 3.42
C ALA A 93 1.06 -4.87 3.10
N LEU A 94 0.17 -5.23 4.04
CA LEU A 94 -0.88 -6.21 3.79
C LEU A 94 -1.82 -5.74 2.68
N LYS A 95 -2.31 -4.49 2.74
CA LYS A 95 -3.19 -3.93 1.70
C LYS A 95 -2.52 -3.81 0.33
N CYS A 96 -1.19 -3.76 0.25
CA CYS A 96 -0.49 -3.77 -1.03
C CYS A 96 -0.72 -5.08 -1.82
N ILE A 97 -1.15 -6.19 -1.18
CA ILE A 97 -1.40 -7.49 -1.85
C ILE A 97 -2.30 -7.34 -3.08
N GLY A 98 -3.39 -6.57 -2.96
CA GLY A 98 -4.36 -6.39 -4.04
C GLY A 98 -3.79 -5.65 -5.26
N PHE A 99 -2.57 -5.13 -5.18
CA PHE A 99 -1.91 -4.41 -6.27
C PHE A 99 -0.59 -5.09 -6.70
N ASN A 100 0.27 -5.49 -5.77
CA ASN A 100 1.63 -5.98 -6.06
C ASN A 100 1.80 -7.51 -5.88
N GLY A 101 0.80 -8.21 -5.34
CA GLY A 101 0.77 -9.66 -5.23
C GLY A 101 1.40 -10.27 -3.99
N ILE A 102 0.87 -11.42 -3.58
CA ILE A 102 1.17 -12.12 -2.33
C ILE A 102 2.67 -12.44 -2.12
N PRO A 103 3.42 -13.00 -3.09
CA PRO A 103 4.80 -13.44 -2.83
C PRO A 103 5.74 -12.31 -2.40
N ARG A 104 5.61 -11.12 -3.01
CA ARG A 104 6.41 -9.94 -2.64
C ARG A 104 6.04 -9.44 -1.25
N THR A 105 4.75 -9.40 -0.93
CA THR A 105 4.29 -9.03 0.41
C THR A 105 4.81 -9.97 1.49
N ILE A 106 4.81 -11.29 1.24
CA ILE A 106 5.39 -12.28 2.17
C ILE A 106 6.87 -11.96 2.44
N ASN A 107 7.66 -11.79 1.38
CA ASN A 107 9.09 -11.53 1.52
C ASN A 107 9.36 -10.22 2.27
N MET A 108 8.67 -9.15 1.89
CA MET A 108 8.82 -7.83 2.50
C MET A 108 8.41 -7.83 3.98
N LEU A 109 7.27 -8.43 4.34
CA LEU A 109 6.80 -8.48 5.72
C LEU A 109 7.72 -9.32 6.61
N ASN A 110 8.25 -10.44 6.09
CA ASN A 110 9.21 -11.27 6.82
C ASN A 110 10.53 -10.52 7.05
N ALA A 111 11.07 -9.88 6.01
CA ALA A 111 12.30 -9.10 6.13
C ALA A 111 12.11 -7.90 7.06
N PHE A 112 10.99 -7.18 6.94
CA PHE A 112 10.66 -6.06 7.84
C PHE A 112 10.55 -6.53 9.29
N ARG A 113 9.83 -7.62 9.54
CA ARG A 113 9.71 -8.21 10.89
C ARG A 113 11.08 -8.57 11.48
N ALA A 114 11.99 -9.11 10.68
CA ALA A 114 13.34 -9.48 11.12
C ALA A 114 14.26 -8.28 11.39
N ALA A 115 13.98 -7.13 10.77
CA ALA A 115 14.76 -5.90 10.91
C ALA A 115 14.31 -5.01 12.09
N LEU A 116 13.15 -5.27 12.68
CA LEU A 116 12.64 -4.47 13.79
C LEU A 116 13.46 -4.68 15.08
N PRO A 117 13.65 -3.62 15.89
CA PRO A 117 14.20 -3.78 17.24
C PRO A 117 13.40 -4.78 18.07
N GLN A 118 14.09 -5.60 18.88
CA GLN A 118 13.50 -6.70 19.64
C GLN A 118 12.32 -6.26 20.52
N ASP A 119 12.48 -5.11 21.16
CA ASP A 119 11.52 -4.54 22.09
C ASP A 119 10.24 -4.01 21.41
N ILE A 120 10.32 -3.67 20.12
CA ILE A 120 9.18 -3.40 19.25
C ILE A 120 8.57 -4.71 18.76
N TYR A 121 9.40 -5.63 18.26
CA TYR A 121 9.00 -6.93 17.73
C TYR A 121 8.12 -7.72 18.70
N GLU A 122 8.50 -7.77 19.98
CA GLU A 122 7.79 -8.52 21.03
C GLU A 122 6.39 -7.95 21.34
N LYS A 123 6.14 -6.68 21.01
CA LYS A 123 4.89 -5.98 21.28
C LYS A 123 3.94 -5.91 20.09
N LEU A 124 4.37 -6.44 18.94
CA LEU A 124 3.55 -6.49 17.74
C LEU A 124 2.31 -7.37 17.94
N ASN A 125 1.18 -6.95 17.35
CA ASN A 125 -0.03 -7.74 17.31
C ASN A 125 0.19 -9.04 16.51
N THR A 126 -0.28 -10.13 17.09
CA THR A 126 -0.24 -11.50 16.55
C THR A 126 -1.63 -12.09 16.33
N THR A 127 -2.69 -11.36 16.70
CA THR A 127 -4.08 -11.83 16.59
C THR A 127 -4.64 -11.55 15.19
N PRO A 128 -5.12 -12.57 14.44
CA PRO A 128 -5.75 -12.35 13.14
C PRO A 128 -7.14 -11.71 13.31
N THR A 129 -7.45 -10.70 12.49
CA THR A 129 -8.72 -9.93 12.55
C THR A 129 -9.57 -10.03 11.29
N ARG A 130 -9.14 -10.82 10.30
CA ARG A 130 -9.77 -10.93 8.97
C ARG A 130 -10.23 -12.34 8.62
N TYR A 131 -10.34 -13.22 9.62
CA TYR A 131 -10.79 -14.59 9.39
C TYR A 131 -12.28 -14.58 8.97
N PRO A 132 -12.62 -15.07 7.75
CA PRO A 132 -14.01 -15.15 7.33
C PRO A 132 -14.68 -16.37 7.96
N ASP A 133 -15.90 -16.19 8.47
CA ASP A 133 -16.76 -17.27 8.93
C ASP A 133 -18.24 -16.95 8.67
N ALA A 134 -19.12 -17.92 8.96
CA ALA A 134 -20.55 -17.78 8.71
C ALA A 134 -21.22 -16.60 9.46
N SER A 135 -20.65 -16.15 10.57
CA SER A 135 -21.18 -15.04 11.36
C SER A 135 -20.81 -13.67 10.80
N ASN A 136 -19.75 -13.56 10.00
CA ASN A 136 -19.22 -12.28 9.55
C ASN A 136 -19.19 -12.09 8.02
N VAL A 137 -19.26 -13.17 7.22
CA VAL A 137 -19.09 -13.11 5.76
C VAL A 137 -20.04 -12.12 5.08
N GLU A 138 -21.28 -12.03 5.54
CA GLU A 138 -22.25 -11.08 4.99
C GLU A 138 -21.83 -9.62 5.26
N GLN A 139 -21.29 -9.33 6.44
CA GLN A 139 -20.77 -7.99 6.76
C GLN A 139 -19.54 -7.65 5.91
N ILE A 140 -18.68 -8.64 5.62
CA ILE A 140 -17.53 -8.48 4.72
C ILE A 140 -17.99 -8.11 3.31
N ASN A 141 -18.99 -8.82 2.78
CA ASN A 141 -19.56 -8.54 1.46
C ASN A 141 -20.21 -7.15 1.41
N GLN A 142 -21.00 -6.80 2.42
CA GLN A 142 -21.69 -5.51 2.50
C GLN A 142 -20.72 -4.33 2.55
N ARG A 143 -19.66 -4.40 3.36
CA ARG A 143 -18.66 -3.31 3.41
C ARG A 143 -17.84 -3.23 2.12
N GLY A 144 -17.55 -4.37 1.47
CA GLY A 144 -16.91 -4.42 0.16
C GLY A 144 -17.75 -3.73 -0.91
N ARG A 145 -19.03 -4.08 -1.01
CA ARG A 145 -19.99 -3.41 -1.91
C ARG A 145 -20.13 -1.93 -1.58
N GLY A 146 -20.23 -1.58 -0.30
CA GLY A 146 -20.33 -0.19 0.15
C GLY A 146 -19.13 0.66 -0.27
N LEU A 147 -17.91 0.13 -0.12
CA LEU A 147 -16.69 0.82 -0.56
C LEU A 147 -16.62 0.94 -2.10
N TRP A 148 -16.93 -0.14 -2.81
CA TRP A 148 -17.01 -0.16 -4.28
C TRP A 148 -17.94 0.94 -4.79
N ASP A 149 -19.15 1.02 -4.24
CA ASP A 149 -20.15 2.01 -4.63
C ASP A 149 -19.69 3.44 -4.35
N LYS A 150 -19.10 3.71 -3.17
CA LYS A 150 -18.54 5.03 -2.83
C LYS A 150 -17.46 5.48 -3.83
N ILE A 151 -16.64 4.56 -4.31
CA ILE A 151 -15.55 4.86 -5.24
C ILE A 151 -16.06 4.99 -6.68
N TYR A 152 -17.00 4.15 -7.12
CA TYR A 152 -17.32 4.03 -8.54
C TYR A 152 -18.66 4.62 -8.98
N LYS A 153 -19.59 4.96 -8.07
CA LYS A 153 -20.87 5.59 -8.44
C LYS A 153 -20.68 6.86 -9.29
N PRO A 154 -21.49 7.08 -10.34
CA PRO A 154 -22.62 6.25 -10.79
C PRO A 154 -22.23 5.11 -11.76
N LEU A 155 -20.93 4.86 -11.98
CA LEU A 155 -20.43 3.89 -12.96
C LEU A 155 -20.14 2.51 -12.36
N ASN A 156 -20.44 2.29 -11.08
CA ASN A 156 -20.15 1.06 -10.33
C ASN A 156 -20.71 -0.18 -11.01
N GLU A 157 -21.99 -0.18 -11.41
CA GLU A 157 -22.63 -1.34 -12.07
C GLU A 157 -22.13 -1.53 -13.51
N LYS A 158 -21.88 -0.44 -14.23
CA LYS A 158 -21.31 -0.50 -15.58
C LYS A 158 -19.89 -1.08 -15.57
N LEU A 159 -19.08 -0.70 -14.59
CA LEU A 159 -17.74 -1.24 -14.41
C LEU A 159 -17.81 -2.73 -14.02
N GLU A 160 -18.72 -3.09 -13.13
CA GLU A 160 -18.98 -4.48 -12.74
C GLU A 160 -19.33 -5.36 -13.96
N ALA A 161 -20.30 -4.92 -14.77
CA ALA A 161 -20.69 -5.61 -16.00
C ALA A 161 -19.52 -5.75 -16.97
N LYS A 162 -18.73 -4.69 -17.17
CA LYS A 162 -17.55 -4.72 -18.05
C LYS A 162 -16.47 -5.69 -17.56
N LEU A 163 -16.25 -5.79 -16.25
CA LEU A 163 -15.33 -6.77 -15.67
C LEU A 163 -15.87 -8.20 -15.86
N GLY A 164 -17.18 -8.38 -15.69
CA GLY A 164 -17.89 -9.65 -15.90
C GLY A 164 -17.81 -10.16 -17.35
N GLU A 165 -17.79 -9.27 -18.35
CA GLU A 165 -17.56 -9.63 -19.76
C GLU A 165 -16.19 -10.29 -19.97
N ALA A 166 -15.16 -9.86 -19.24
CA ALA A 166 -13.84 -10.48 -19.31
C ALA A 166 -13.81 -11.82 -18.55
N HIS A 167 -14.44 -11.87 -17.37
CA HIS A 167 -14.66 -13.11 -16.62
C HIS A 167 -15.75 -12.91 -15.55
N PRO A 168 -16.77 -13.79 -15.44
CA PRO A 168 -17.90 -13.59 -14.52
C PRO A 168 -17.48 -13.50 -13.04
N ASP A 169 -16.48 -14.28 -12.62
CA ASP A 169 -16.00 -14.23 -11.22
C ASP A 169 -15.10 -13.02 -10.90
N LEU A 170 -14.62 -12.28 -11.90
CA LEU A 170 -13.69 -11.17 -11.68
C LEU A 170 -14.29 -10.07 -10.78
N PRO A 171 -15.46 -9.47 -11.09
CA PRO A 171 -16.09 -8.50 -10.20
C PRO A 171 -16.44 -9.09 -8.83
N VAL A 172 -16.87 -10.36 -8.77
CA VAL A 172 -17.21 -11.06 -7.52
C VAL A 172 -15.99 -11.13 -6.60
N PHE A 173 -14.85 -11.56 -7.14
CA PHE A 173 -13.62 -11.68 -6.37
C PHE A 173 -13.12 -10.31 -5.89
N ILE A 174 -13.09 -9.32 -6.79
CA ILE A 174 -12.66 -7.95 -6.47
C ILE A 174 -13.53 -7.36 -5.35
N ILE A 175 -14.86 -7.38 -5.48
CA ILE A 175 -15.73 -6.71 -4.52
C ILE A 175 -15.70 -7.39 -3.15
N ASN A 176 -15.81 -8.72 -3.11
CA ASN A 176 -15.97 -9.44 -1.85
C ASN A 176 -14.63 -9.66 -1.13
N ASN A 177 -13.57 -10.01 -1.86
CA ASN A 177 -12.29 -10.39 -1.26
C ASN A 177 -11.31 -9.22 -1.19
N GLU A 178 -11.13 -8.47 -2.28
CA GLU A 178 -10.21 -7.32 -2.28
C GLU A 178 -10.83 -6.14 -1.51
N TYR A 179 -12.02 -5.67 -1.91
CA TYR A 179 -12.63 -4.51 -1.26
C TYR A 179 -13.15 -4.88 0.14
N GLY A 180 -13.91 -5.96 0.27
CA GLY A 180 -14.48 -6.40 1.56
C GLY A 180 -13.46 -7.03 2.51
N GLY A 181 -12.65 -7.97 2.02
CA GLY A 181 -11.70 -8.72 2.85
C GLY A 181 -10.42 -7.95 3.19
N LEU A 182 -9.91 -7.14 2.26
CA LEU A 182 -8.58 -6.53 2.38
C LEU A 182 -8.61 -5.00 2.56
N PHE A 183 -9.28 -4.26 1.68
CA PHE A 183 -9.19 -2.79 1.62
C PHE A 183 -10.04 -2.08 2.67
N THR A 184 -11.18 -2.63 3.05
CA THR A 184 -11.89 -2.16 4.25
C THR A 184 -11.24 -2.67 5.54
N ASP A 185 -11.25 -1.84 6.57
CA ASP A 185 -10.83 -2.27 7.90
C ASP A 185 -11.90 -3.18 8.54
N PRO A 186 -11.52 -4.33 9.14
CA PRO A 186 -12.45 -5.12 9.92
C PRO A 186 -12.77 -4.38 11.24
N GLN A 187 -13.88 -4.73 11.86
CA GLN A 187 -14.13 -4.34 13.25
C GLN A 187 -13.08 -5.02 14.13
N ARG A 188 -12.26 -4.24 14.83
CA ARG A 188 -11.14 -4.75 15.64
C ARG A 188 -10.85 -3.86 16.84
N SER A 189 -10.30 -4.48 17.88
CA SER A 189 -9.76 -3.81 19.07
C SER A 189 -8.23 -3.75 19.09
N THR A 190 -7.55 -4.42 18.15
CA THR A 190 -6.09 -4.52 18.07
C THR A 190 -5.60 -4.38 16.62
N GLY A 191 -4.35 -3.96 16.45
CA GLY A 191 -3.73 -3.67 15.15
C GLY A 191 -4.03 -2.26 14.65
N ALA A 192 -3.31 -1.83 13.61
CA ALA A 192 -3.44 -0.49 13.05
C ALA A 192 -4.58 -0.39 12.04
N THR A 193 -5.39 0.67 12.10
CA THR A 193 -6.40 1.03 11.10
C THR A 193 -5.77 1.81 9.94
N VAL A 194 -6.12 1.47 8.71
CA VAL A 194 -5.65 2.15 7.49
C VAL A 194 -6.89 2.56 6.71
N GLY A 195 -7.40 3.76 6.99
CA GLY A 195 -8.76 4.14 6.62
C GLY A 195 -8.96 4.48 5.15
N ARG A 196 -10.03 5.21 4.88
CA ARG A 196 -10.55 5.50 3.54
C ARG A 196 -9.61 6.33 2.68
N ILE A 197 -8.95 7.35 3.25
CA ILE A 197 -7.99 8.19 2.53
C ILE A 197 -6.70 7.42 2.31
N THR A 198 -6.16 6.85 3.38
CA THR A 198 -4.88 6.14 3.33
C THR A 198 -4.94 4.95 2.37
N THR A 199 -6.04 4.19 2.35
CA THR A 199 -6.22 3.08 1.39
C THR A 199 -6.23 3.57 -0.07
N SER A 200 -6.80 4.75 -0.36
CA SER A 200 -6.69 5.35 -1.70
C SER A 200 -5.26 5.74 -2.05
N LEU A 201 -4.50 6.30 -1.09
CA LEU A 201 -3.08 6.62 -1.30
C LEU A 201 -2.26 5.37 -1.62
N ILE A 202 -2.48 4.28 -0.87
CA ILE A 202 -1.83 2.98 -1.13
C ILE A 202 -2.11 2.51 -2.55
N ALA A 203 -3.39 2.50 -2.96
CA ALA A 203 -3.78 2.04 -4.27
C ALA A 203 -3.12 2.86 -5.39
N ILE A 204 -3.20 4.19 -5.32
CA ILE A 204 -2.61 5.10 -6.31
C ILE A 204 -1.09 4.88 -6.37
N THR A 205 -0.42 4.83 -5.22
CA THR A 205 1.03 4.66 -5.14
C THR A 205 1.48 3.31 -5.66
N CYS A 206 0.85 2.20 -5.26
CA CYS A 206 1.19 0.87 -5.76
C CYS A 206 1.03 0.78 -7.28
N LEU A 207 -0.11 1.22 -7.80
CA LEU A 207 -0.42 1.15 -9.23
C LEU A 207 0.51 2.07 -10.05
N ARG A 208 0.82 3.27 -9.54
CA ARG A 208 1.76 4.18 -10.20
C ARG A 208 3.19 3.62 -10.17
N ALA A 209 3.63 3.05 -9.05
CA ALA A 209 4.96 2.46 -8.91
C ALA A 209 5.13 1.17 -9.74
N GLN A 210 4.08 0.38 -9.91
CA GLN A 210 4.07 -0.81 -10.77
C GLN A 210 4.25 -0.46 -12.26
N GLN A 211 3.73 0.70 -12.68
CA GLN A 211 3.63 1.14 -14.08
C GLN A 211 2.72 0.23 -14.95
N GLY A 212 2.34 0.71 -16.15
CA GLY A 212 1.56 -0.07 -17.12
C GLY A 212 0.05 -0.24 -16.82
N VAL A 213 -0.45 0.34 -15.71
CA VAL A 213 -1.85 0.22 -15.26
C VAL A 213 -2.55 1.58 -15.13
N GLY A 214 -2.33 2.47 -16.10
CA GLY A 214 -2.85 3.84 -16.13
C GLY A 214 -4.36 3.97 -15.90
N PRO A 215 -5.23 3.13 -16.51
CA PRO A 215 -6.67 3.17 -16.25
C PRO A 215 -7.04 2.92 -14.78
N GLN A 216 -6.31 2.05 -14.09
CA GLN A 216 -6.49 1.76 -12.67
C GLN A 216 -6.03 2.95 -11.82
N VAL A 217 -4.87 3.55 -12.12
CA VAL A 217 -4.40 4.77 -11.44
C VAL A 217 -5.44 5.89 -11.55
N LEU A 218 -5.96 6.13 -12.76
CA LEU A 218 -7.01 7.14 -13.00
C LEU A 218 -8.26 6.86 -12.14
N SER A 219 -8.68 5.60 -12.10
CA SER A 219 -9.85 5.17 -11.33
C SER A 219 -9.68 5.42 -9.82
N HIS A 220 -8.50 5.14 -9.26
CA HIS A 220 -8.23 5.37 -7.84
C HIS A 220 -8.01 6.86 -7.50
N VAL A 221 -7.49 7.67 -8.44
CA VAL A 221 -7.47 9.14 -8.29
C VAL A 221 -8.88 9.69 -8.18
N PHE A 222 -9.80 9.30 -9.08
CA PHE A 222 -11.21 9.68 -8.93
C PHE A 222 -11.83 9.16 -7.62
N GLY A 223 -11.45 7.96 -7.20
CA GLY A 223 -11.84 7.39 -5.91
C GLY A 223 -11.43 8.26 -4.72
N LEU A 224 -10.18 8.72 -4.67
CA LEU A 224 -9.70 9.65 -3.64
C LEU A 224 -10.54 10.94 -3.63
N ARG A 225 -10.77 11.53 -4.80
CA ARG A 225 -11.54 12.78 -4.94
C ARG A 225 -12.97 12.65 -4.44
N LYS A 226 -13.61 11.50 -4.70
CA LYS A 226 -14.98 11.23 -4.23
C LYS A 226 -15.11 11.12 -2.73
N ALA A 227 -14.03 10.78 -2.02
CA ALA A 227 -14.05 10.73 -0.56
C ALA A 227 -14.47 12.07 0.05
N LEU A 228 -14.10 13.20 -0.58
CA LEU A 228 -14.56 14.54 -0.20
C LEU A 228 -16.07 14.72 -0.39
N GLY A 229 -16.57 14.30 -1.56
CA GLY A 229 -17.96 14.51 -1.96
C GLY A 229 -18.96 13.70 -1.14
N ASP A 230 -18.59 12.46 -0.77
CA ASP A 230 -19.43 11.59 0.06
C ASP A 230 -19.17 11.71 1.57
N GLY A 231 -18.19 12.52 1.97
CA GLY A 231 -17.83 12.78 3.37
C GLY A 231 -17.08 11.63 4.06
N SER A 232 -16.78 10.53 3.36
CA SER A 232 -16.12 9.35 3.96
C SER A 232 -14.68 9.59 4.40
N TRP A 233 -14.08 10.72 4.01
CA TRP A 233 -12.80 11.14 4.54
C TRP A 233 -12.82 11.44 6.05
N LYS A 234 -13.98 11.81 6.60
CA LYS A 234 -14.15 12.15 8.02
C LYS A 234 -14.00 10.96 8.95
N ASP A 235 -14.12 9.75 8.42
CA ASP A 235 -13.91 8.48 9.14
C ASP A 235 -12.42 8.27 9.47
N GLU A 236 -11.52 9.08 8.90
CA GLU A 236 -10.07 8.98 9.10
C GLU A 236 -9.43 10.36 9.43
N PRO A 237 -9.74 10.97 10.59
CA PRO A 237 -9.23 12.30 10.94
C PRO A 237 -7.70 12.35 11.09
N ALA A 238 -7.06 11.20 11.34
CA ALA A 238 -5.61 11.11 11.42
C ALA A 238 -4.90 11.29 10.06
N ALA A 239 -5.62 11.22 8.93
CA ALA A 239 -5.04 11.42 7.61
C ALA A 239 -4.62 12.88 7.34
N GLY A 240 -5.24 13.86 8.01
CA GLY A 240 -4.93 15.28 7.87
C GLY A 240 -6.10 16.19 8.24
N SER A 241 -5.85 17.51 8.27
CA SER A 241 -6.91 18.50 8.45
C SER A 241 -7.89 18.50 7.27
N GLU A 242 -9.08 19.09 7.43
CA GLU A 242 -10.05 19.20 6.34
C GLU A 242 -9.45 19.92 5.12
N GLU A 243 -8.71 20.99 5.37
CA GLU A 243 -8.00 21.78 4.36
C GLU A 243 -6.95 20.93 3.64
N ALA A 244 -6.19 20.13 4.38
CA ALA A 244 -5.18 19.23 3.83
C ALA A 244 -5.81 18.16 2.94
N ILE A 245 -6.91 17.53 3.38
CA ILE A 245 -7.60 16.50 2.60
C ILE A 245 -8.28 17.11 1.37
N ARG A 246 -8.83 18.34 1.48
CA ARG A 246 -9.36 19.09 0.33
C ARG A 246 -8.28 19.37 -0.71
N TRP A 247 -7.10 19.80 -0.28
CA TRP A 247 -5.94 19.99 -1.15
C TRP A 247 -5.49 18.67 -1.77
N LEU A 248 -5.37 17.59 -0.99
CA LEU A 248 -4.93 16.28 -1.45
C LEU A 248 -5.83 15.72 -2.56
N ALA A 249 -7.14 15.92 -2.46
CA ALA A 249 -8.12 15.54 -3.47
C ALA A 249 -8.34 16.60 -4.58
N SER A 250 -7.52 17.63 -4.66
CA SER A 250 -7.44 18.54 -5.81
C SER A 250 -6.51 17.99 -6.90
N ASP A 251 -6.48 18.64 -8.07
CA ASP A 251 -5.53 18.30 -9.12
C ASP A 251 -4.07 18.51 -8.66
N GLU A 252 -3.81 19.54 -7.86
CA GLU A 252 -2.48 19.83 -7.29
C GLU A 252 -2.03 18.71 -6.33
N GLY A 253 -2.90 18.31 -5.39
CA GLY A 253 -2.59 17.24 -4.43
C GLY A 253 -2.45 15.86 -5.07
N CYS A 254 -3.30 15.55 -6.06
CA CYS A 254 -3.17 14.31 -6.83
C CYS A 254 -1.88 14.31 -7.69
N THR A 255 -1.51 15.46 -8.26
CA THR A 255 -0.24 15.62 -8.98
C THR A 255 0.94 15.40 -8.04
N TRP A 256 0.91 16.02 -6.85
CA TRP A 256 1.92 15.82 -5.81
C TRP A 256 2.08 14.33 -5.46
N LEU A 257 0.98 13.61 -5.22
CA LEU A 257 1.02 12.18 -4.89
C LEU A 257 1.69 11.34 -5.99
N LEU A 258 1.36 11.59 -7.25
CA LEU A 258 1.96 10.88 -8.38
C LEU A 258 3.45 11.21 -8.51
N GLN A 259 3.82 12.49 -8.37
CA GLN A 259 5.22 12.93 -8.40
C GLN A 259 6.04 12.33 -7.25
N LYS A 260 5.51 12.26 -6.02
CA LYS A 260 6.22 11.62 -4.90
C LYS A 260 6.36 10.13 -5.07
N THR A 261 5.37 9.49 -5.68
CA THR A 261 5.51 8.08 -6.07
C THR A 261 6.64 7.92 -7.09
N ASP A 262 6.72 8.79 -8.10
CA ASP A 262 7.80 8.75 -9.10
C ASP A 262 9.18 9.03 -8.49
N GLU A 263 9.30 10.03 -7.60
CA GLU A 263 10.54 10.33 -6.85
C GLU A 263 11.01 9.10 -6.05
N LEU A 264 10.09 8.38 -5.41
CA LEU A 264 10.42 7.14 -4.67
C LEU A 264 10.84 6.01 -5.60
N VAL A 265 10.16 5.82 -6.72
CA VAL A 265 10.51 4.80 -7.73
C VAL A 265 11.88 5.08 -8.32
N GLU A 266 12.19 6.34 -8.65
CA GLU A 266 13.50 6.74 -9.16
C GLU A 266 14.59 6.53 -8.11
N ALA A 267 14.36 6.95 -6.86
CA ALA A 267 15.31 6.76 -5.79
C ALA A 267 15.64 5.28 -5.57
N LEU A 268 14.61 4.42 -5.48
CA LEU A 268 14.74 2.99 -5.20
C LEU A 268 15.26 2.20 -6.41
N GLY A 269 14.67 2.40 -7.59
CA GLY A 269 14.99 1.64 -8.80
C GLY A 269 16.20 2.15 -9.57
N GLY A 270 16.63 3.39 -9.33
CA GLY A 270 17.69 4.06 -10.08
C GLY A 270 17.42 4.01 -11.60
N ALA A 271 18.47 3.78 -12.38
CA ALA A 271 18.38 3.68 -13.83
C ALA A 271 17.54 2.50 -14.35
N GLN A 272 17.16 1.54 -13.51
CA GLN A 272 16.32 0.39 -13.91
C GLN A 272 14.82 0.70 -13.83
N GLY A 273 14.43 1.80 -13.20
CA GLY A 273 13.02 2.13 -12.96
C GLY A 273 12.31 1.09 -12.09
N SER A 274 11.01 0.88 -12.34
CA SER A 274 10.19 -0.06 -11.56
C SER A 274 10.71 -1.50 -11.60
N THR A 275 10.59 -2.22 -10.49
CA THR A 275 10.95 -3.65 -10.42
C THR A 275 9.84 -4.59 -10.90
N PHE A 276 8.68 -4.04 -11.29
CA PHE A 276 7.59 -4.77 -11.92
C PHE A 276 7.74 -4.81 -13.44
N ALA A 277 7.72 -3.62 -14.04
CA ALA A 277 7.89 -3.43 -15.47
C ALA A 277 9.11 -2.53 -15.69
N PRO A 278 10.35 -3.04 -15.62
CA PRO A 278 11.54 -2.26 -15.89
C PRO A 278 11.49 -1.83 -17.37
N VAL A 279 11.06 -0.60 -17.62
CA VAL A 279 11.14 -0.02 -18.95
C VAL A 279 12.62 0.20 -19.22
N LYS A 280 13.19 -0.56 -20.15
CA LYS A 280 14.39 -0.08 -20.85
C LYS A 280 13.92 1.17 -21.59
N SER A 281 14.20 2.36 -21.06
CA SER A 281 13.97 3.57 -21.84
C SER A 281 14.82 3.44 -23.10
N LYS A 282 14.16 3.21 -24.24
CA LYS A 282 14.68 3.72 -25.49
C LYS A 282 14.23 5.18 -25.48
N LEU A 283 15.11 6.05 -24.98
CA LEU A 283 15.13 7.44 -25.41
C LEU A 283 15.28 7.46 -26.93
#